data_AF-A0A6G3UKU9-F1
#
_entry.id   AF-A0A6G3UKU9-F1
#
_cell.length_a   1.000
_cell.length_b   1.000
_cell.length_c   1.000
_cell.angle_alpha   90.00
_cell.angle_beta   90.00
_cell.angle_gamma   90.00
#
_symmetry.space_group_name_H-M   'P 1'
#
loop_
_entity.id
_entity.type
_entity.pdbx_description
1 polymer ?
#
loop_
_entity_poly.entity_id
_entity_poly.type
_entity_poly.pdbx_seq_one_letter_code
_entity_poly.pdbx_strand_id
1 'polypeptide(L)'
;MSSAPGSAYGFVGVRGRGYRPEQVDRFVAELSAERDAAVAGVARLTARAEELAAESARLAEVVARLAPADYASLGERAQRILAL
;
A
#
# COMPACT_ATOMS: atom_id res chain seq x y z
N MET A 1 0.68 31.26 -39.82
CA MET A 1 0.26 29.85 -39.67
C MET A 1 0.29 29.54 -38.18
N SER A 2 -0.87 29.35 -37.55
CA SER A 2 -0.92 29.09 -36.10
C SER A 2 -0.66 27.59 -35.89
N SER A 3 0.49 27.25 -35.30
CA SER A 3 0.73 25.88 -34.85
C SER A 3 -0.21 25.61 -33.68
N ALA A 4 -0.97 24.52 -33.74
CA ALA A 4 -1.65 24.02 -32.55
C ALA A 4 -0.59 23.78 -31.45
N PRO A 5 -0.92 24.02 -30.17
CA PRO A 5 0.00 23.70 -29.09
C PRO A 5 0.39 22.22 -29.17
N GLY A 6 1.69 21.95 -29.07
CA GLY A 6 2.20 20.58 -29.04
C GLY A 6 1.67 19.82 -27.83
N SER A 7 1.64 18.49 -27.93
CA SER A 7 1.23 17.61 -26.85
C SER A 7 1.98 17.90 -25.55
N ALA A 8 1.26 17.91 -24.42
CA ALA A 8 1.86 18.05 -23.08
C ALA A 8 2.78 16.88 -22.71
N TYR A 9 2.72 15.78 -23.45
CA TYR A 9 3.48 14.55 -23.25
C TYR A 9 4.58 14.35 -24.30
N GLY A 10 4.88 15.38 -25.10
CA GLY A 10 5.99 15.38 -26.05
C GLY A 10 5.73 14.59 -27.33
N PHE A 11 4.48 14.20 -27.61
CA PHE A 11 4.15 13.56 -28.88
C PHE A 11 4.24 14.56 -30.03
N VAL A 12 4.93 14.16 -31.10
CA VAL A 12 5.08 14.96 -32.32
C VAL A 12 4.12 14.44 -33.39
N GLY A 13 3.28 15.35 -33.90
CA GLY A 13 2.41 15.05 -35.04
C GLY A 13 3.21 15.01 -36.36
N VAL A 14 2.95 14.00 -37.20
CA VAL A 14 3.48 13.93 -38.57
C VAL A 14 2.36 14.13 -39.59
N ARG A 15 2.69 14.67 -40.77
CA ARG A 15 1.74 14.75 -41.89
C ARG A 15 1.41 13.33 -42.37
N GLY A 16 0.12 12.99 -42.42
CA GLY A 16 -0.34 11.67 -42.87
C GLY A 16 -1.44 11.12 -41.96
N ARG A 17 -1.49 9.78 -41.83
CA ARG A 17 -2.38 9.12 -40.87
C ARG A 17 -1.73 9.09 -39.49
N GLY A 18 -2.54 9.30 -38.46
CA GLY A 18 -2.13 9.24 -37.06
C GLY A 18 -3.35 9.31 -36.14
N TYR A 19 -3.12 9.06 -34.85
CA TYR A 19 -4.13 9.26 -33.81
C TYR A 19 -4.45 10.75 -33.64
N ARG A 20 -5.65 11.06 -33.14
CA ARG A 20 -6.01 12.45 -32.78
C ARG A 20 -5.20 12.86 -31.55
N PRO A 21 -4.34 13.90 -31.62
CA PRO A 21 -3.49 14.31 -30.51
C PRO A 21 -4.23 14.49 -29.18
N GLU A 22 -5.43 15.03 -29.22
CA GLU A 22 -6.27 15.33 -28.06
C GLU A 22 -6.82 14.06 -27.41
N GLN A 23 -7.01 12.98 -28.19
CA GLN A 23 -7.38 11.67 -27.65
C GLN A 23 -6.17 11.01 -26.98
N VAL A 24 -4.98 11.13 -27.59
CA VAL A 24 -3.74 10.60 -27.02
C VAL A 24 -3.41 11.31 -25.71
N ASP A 25 -3.47 12.65 -25.69
CA ASP A 25 -3.17 13.44 -24.51
C ASP A 25 -4.12 13.11 -23.36
N ARG A 26 -5.43 13.00 -23.62
CA ARG A 26 -6.39 12.59 -22.58
C ARG A 26 -6.09 11.21 -22.03
N PHE A 27 -5.82 10.25 -22.91
CA PHE A 27 -5.55 8.87 -22.50
C PHE A 27 -4.27 8.76 -21.67
N VAL A 28 -3.22 9.49 -22.06
CA VAL A 28 -1.95 9.51 -21.30
C VAL A 28 -2.10 10.27 -19.98
N ALA A 29 -2.97 11.29 -19.93
CA ALA A 29 -3.32 11.96 -18.68
C ALA A 29 -3.97 11.00 -17.69
N GLU A 30 -4.96 10.21 -18.15
CA GLU A 30 -5.65 9.20 -17.34
C GLU A 30 -4.67 8.14 -16.82
N LEU A 31 -3.85 7.56 -17.70
CA LEU A 31 -2.81 6.59 -17.31
C LEU A 31 -1.79 7.16 -16.33
N SER A 32 -1.41 8.43 -16.51
CA SER A 32 -0.47 9.09 -15.61
C SER A 32 -1.07 9.29 -14.23
N ALA A 33 -2.34 9.72 -14.15
CA ALA A 33 -3.04 9.86 -12.88
C ALA A 33 -3.20 8.52 -12.16
N GLU A 34 -3.53 7.44 -12.88
CA GLU A 34 -3.62 6.10 -12.31
C GLU A 34 -2.28 5.62 -11.75
N ARG A 35 -1.19 5.82 -12.51
CA ARG A 35 0.18 5.50 -12.08
C ARG A 35 0.56 6.28 -10.82
N ASP A 36 0.30 7.58 -10.78
CA ASP A 36 0.63 8.41 -9.62
C ASP A 36 -0.17 7.99 -8.38
N ALA A 37 -1.45 7.64 -8.56
CA ALA A 37 -2.28 7.10 -7.49
C ALA A 37 -1.76 5.74 -6.99
N ALA A 38 -1.32 4.86 -7.90
CA ALA A 38 -0.73 3.57 -7.56
C ALA A 38 0.59 3.74 -6.79
N VAL A 39 1.47 4.64 -7.24
CA VAL A 39 2.73 4.97 -6.55
C VAL A 39 2.47 5.52 -5.15
N ALA A 40 1.52 6.43 -5.00
CA ALA A 40 1.11 6.93 -3.69
C ALA A 40 0.52 5.81 -2.80
N GLY A 41 -0.21 4.87 -3.40
CA GLY A 41 -0.73 3.68 -2.73
C GLY A 41 0.38 2.79 -2.18
N VAL A 42 1.39 2.49 -3.00
CA VAL A 42 2.56 1.70 -2.58
C VAL A 42 3.26 2.39 -1.41
N ALA A 43 3.53 3.69 -1.49
CA ALA A 43 4.18 4.43 -0.41
C ALA A 43 3.40 4.35 0.91
N ARG A 44 2.08 4.53 0.88
CA ARG A 44 1.22 4.39 2.07
C ARG A 44 1.24 2.98 2.65
N LEU A 45 1.14 1.97 1.81
CA LEU A 45 1.13 0.57 2.24
C LEU A 45 2.48 0.15 2.84
N THR A 46 3.59 0.60 2.26
CA THR A 46 4.93 0.36 2.81
C THR A 46 5.08 0.98 4.19
N ALA A 47 4.73 2.25 4.36
CA ALA A 47 4.78 2.91 5.67
C ALA A 47 3.91 2.17 6.70
N ARG A 48 2.69 1.76 6.31
CA ARG A 48 1.81 1.00 7.20
C ARG A 48 2.37 -0.38 7.57
N ALA A 49 3.03 -1.05 6.63
CA ALA A 49 3.66 -2.34 6.89
C ALA A 49 4.83 -2.19 7.88
N GLU A 50 5.64 -1.15 7.75
CA GLU A 50 6.73 -0.85 8.68
C GLU A 50 6.22 -0.54 10.10
N GLU A 51 5.15 0.26 10.22
CA GLU A 51 4.50 0.52 11.51
C GLU A 51 4.01 -0.76 12.19
N LEU A 52 3.32 -1.63 11.44
CA LEU A 52 2.78 -2.89 11.94
C LEU A 52 3.90 -3.87 12.31
N ALA A 53 4.98 -3.90 11.54
CA ALA A 53 6.15 -4.71 11.85
C ALA A 53 6.82 -4.24 13.16
N ALA A 54 6.98 -2.93 13.33
CA ALA A 54 7.54 -2.36 14.55
C ALA A 54 6.66 -2.64 15.78
N GLU A 55 5.33 -2.52 15.65
CA GLU A 55 4.42 -2.85 16.74
C GLU A 55 4.43 -4.35 17.06
N SER A 56 4.46 -5.22 16.04
CA SER A 56 4.55 -6.66 16.24
C SER A 56 5.83 -7.04 16.97
N ALA A 57 6.96 -6.42 16.63
CA ALA A 57 8.23 -6.63 17.33
C ALA A 57 8.15 -6.19 18.80
N ARG A 58 7.56 -5.02 19.08
CA ARG A 58 7.32 -4.55 20.46
C ARG A 58 6.45 -5.52 21.25
N LEU A 59 5.36 -6.00 20.66
CA LEU A 59 4.48 -6.97 21.31
C LEU A 59 5.18 -8.31 21.55
N ALA A 60 6.00 -8.77 20.61
CA ALA A 60 6.81 -9.98 20.78
C ALA A 60 7.77 -9.86 21.97
N GLU A 61 8.45 -8.71 22.14
CA GLU A 61 9.28 -8.45 23.31
C GLU A 61 8.49 -8.43 24.62
N VAL A 62 7.28 -7.85 24.62
CA VAL A 62 6.41 -7.86 25.80
C VAL A 62 6.04 -9.29 26.17
N VAL A 63 5.59 -10.08 25.19
CA VAL A 63 5.22 -11.49 25.40
C VAL A 63 6.40 -12.31 25.90
N ALA A 64 7.60 -12.10 25.35
CA ALA A 64 8.81 -12.80 25.79
C ALA A 64 9.20 -12.51 27.26
N ARG A 65 8.75 -11.37 27.82
CA ARG A 65 8.98 -11.00 29.23
C ARG A 65 7.88 -11.46 30.18
N LEU A 66 6.75 -11.95 29.67
CA LEU A 66 5.69 -12.46 30.54
C LEU A 66 6.16 -13.73 31.23
N ALA A 67 5.95 -13.80 32.55
CA ALA A 67 6.11 -15.05 33.27
C ALA A 67 5.15 -16.10 32.68
N PRO A 68 5.51 -17.40 32.74
CA PRO A 68 4.55 -18.45 32.45
C PRO A 68 3.25 -18.17 33.19
N ALA A 69 2.11 -18.32 32.51
CA ALA A 69 0.82 -18.04 33.12
C ALA A 69 0.65 -18.90 34.37
N ASP A 70 0.65 -18.26 35.53
CA ASP A 70 0.37 -18.91 36.81
C ASP A 70 -1.15 -18.93 36.99
N TYR A 71 -1.68 -20.14 36.91
CA TYR A 71 -3.10 -20.40 37.06
C TYR A 71 -3.47 -20.80 38.49
N ALA A 72 -2.59 -20.66 39.47
CA ALA A 72 -2.82 -21.08 40.86
C ALA A 72 -4.11 -20.52 41.49
N SER A 73 -4.61 -19.37 41.02
CA SER A 73 -5.87 -18.77 41.49
C SER A 73 -7.14 -19.41 40.90
N LEU A 74 -7.02 -20.32 39.94
CA LEU A 74 -8.16 -21.04 39.36
C LEU A 74 -8.81 -22.00 40.37
N GLY A 75 -10.13 -22.11 40.29
CA GLY A 75 -10.88 -23.10 41.06
C GLY A 75 -10.50 -24.54 40.71
N GLU A 76 -10.72 -25.46 41.65
CA GLU A 76 -10.27 -26.86 41.60
C GLU A 76 -10.71 -27.61 40.32
N ARG A 77 -11.91 -27.32 39.80
CA ARG A 77 -12.38 -27.89 38.52
C ARG A 77 -11.55 -27.40 37.33
N ALA A 78 -11.20 -26.12 37.30
CA ALA A 78 -10.44 -25.52 36.22
C ALA A 78 -8.97 -25.99 36.24
N GLN A 79 -8.40 -26.17 37.43
CA GLN A 79 -7.09 -26.81 37.59
C GLN A 79 -7.07 -28.25 37.07
N ARG A 80 -8.11 -29.03 37.36
CA ARG A 80 -8.24 -30.39 36.82
C ARG A 80 -8.30 -30.43 35.29
N ILE A 81 -8.95 -29.45 34.66
CA ILE A 81 -9.02 -29.35 33.20
C ILE A 81 -7.66 -28.95 32.61
N LEU A 82 -6.93 -28.03 33.26
CA LEU A 82 -5.61 -27.59 32.82
C LEU A 82 -4.55 -28.71 32.86
N ALA A 83 -4.73 -29.69 33.76
CA ALA A 83 -3.82 -30.82 33.93
C ALA A 83 -4.11 -32.02 32.99
N LEU A 84 -5.13 -31.93 32.13
CA LEU A 84 -5.43 -32.93 31.08
C LEU A 84 -4.54 -32.73 29.86
#